data_AF-A0A536YBA8-F1
#
_entry.id   AF-A0A536YBA8-F1
#
_cell.length_a   1.000
_cell.length_b   1.000
_cell.length_c   1.000
_cell.angle_alpha   90.00
_cell.angle_beta   90.00
_cell.angle_gamma   90.00
#
_symmetry.space_group_name_H-M   'P 1'
#
loop_
_entity.id
_entity.type
_entity.pdbx_description
1 polymer ?
#
loop_
_entity_poly.entity_id
_entity_poly.type
_entity_poly.pdbx_seq_one_letter_code
_entity_poly.pdbx_strand_id
1 'polypeptide(L)'
;MNKKSPQCNALASSRQGTGYAFVFWDFDGAERESHRALVINPGYATGLQWYAELLENLGWYDEALALIRRAQEADPFSLIINAVHGQILSRSGRPKEVVAQFQKTLDPERNFPLGHFLFGLTLVHDGKNEEAVKELEQAVQSSRESSVYRSMLAYVYAQTGRIEEARKILGDVIQEAKSDRASWMDVAGIYVALGEKDHAFAALEMAFQRRDSRMTMLLNHEALMPLRSDPRFSDLVGRVGLPHVRIGRTFLPLHGGFRMYSTSQKLIAEFLGTFALIFFGAGSICTDQYLHGAGGLGLLGIALAHGLAIAIMVSALGHISGGHFNPAVTIGFWVTKRVNTVDTILYWAAQLAGATAAAFVLKAVVPEETWRAVALGTPELARDFPRWAGMALEAVTTFFLVLVVFATAVDEKGAFRSIAGFAIGLTISLGILVAGPLTGAALNPARAFGPALSATHWANHGVYWVGPLAGGFVAGLLYDSLYLKKT
;
A
#
# COMPACT_ATOMS: atom_id res chain seq x y z
N MET A 1 3.58 9.96 -39.01
CA MET A 1 3.76 10.11 -37.54
C MET A 1 4.65 8.99 -37.03
N ASN A 2 5.87 9.31 -36.60
CA ASN A 2 6.86 8.33 -36.13
C ASN A 2 6.38 7.67 -34.81
N LYS A 3 5.88 6.43 -34.87
CA LYS A 3 5.64 5.63 -33.65
C LYS A 3 6.99 5.23 -33.06
N LYS A 4 7.44 5.92 -32.02
CA LYS A 4 8.63 5.53 -31.24
C LYS A 4 8.41 4.13 -30.66
N SER A 5 9.49 3.34 -30.56
CA SER A 5 9.45 1.98 -30.02
C SER A 5 8.93 1.96 -28.57
N PRO A 6 8.32 0.84 -28.10
CA PRO A 6 7.88 0.70 -26.71
C PRO A 6 8.97 1.04 -25.68
N GLN A 7 10.22 0.69 -25.97
CA GLN A 7 11.37 1.02 -25.13
C GLN A 7 11.63 2.54 -25.03
N CYS A 8 11.54 3.27 -26.15
CA CYS A 8 11.67 4.73 -26.14
C CYS A 8 10.53 5.42 -25.36
N ASN A 9 9.31 4.88 -25.42
CA ASN A 9 8.16 5.43 -24.68
C ASN A 9 8.23 5.11 -23.18
N ALA A 10 8.68 3.91 -22.83
CA ALA A 10 8.92 3.51 -21.44
C ALA A 10 10.07 4.32 -20.80
N LEU A 11 11.17 4.55 -21.53
CA LEU A 11 12.25 5.42 -21.09
C LEU A 11 11.77 6.86 -20.87
N ALA A 12 10.97 7.41 -21.79
CA ALA A 12 10.43 8.77 -21.66
C ALA A 12 9.54 8.91 -20.42
N SER A 13 8.65 7.95 -20.18
CA SER A 13 7.78 7.94 -18.99
C SER A 13 8.60 7.76 -17.71
N SER A 14 9.60 6.86 -17.72
CA SER A 14 10.50 6.67 -16.57
C SER A 14 11.23 7.96 -16.22
N ARG A 15 11.82 8.66 -17.21
CA ARG A 15 12.49 9.96 -17.03
C ARG A 15 11.55 11.05 -16.51
N GLN A 16 10.31 11.08 -16.99
CA GLN A 16 9.30 11.98 -16.46
C GLN A 16 9.01 11.68 -14.98
N GLY A 17 8.88 10.40 -14.62
CA GLY A 17 8.71 10.00 -13.23
C GLY A 17 9.86 10.46 -12.34
N THR A 18 11.10 10.25 -12.79
CA THR A 18 12.31 10.74 -12.10
C THR A 18 12.31 12.26 -11.96
N GLY A 19 11.88 12.99 -13.01
CA GLY A 19 11.76 14.45 -12.99
C GLY A 19 10.71 14.96 -12.00
N TYR A 20 9.54 14.32 -11.93
CA TYR A 20 8.51 14.64 -10.94
C TYR A 20 9.02 14.48 -9.51
N ALA A 21 9.71 13.38 -9.21
CA ALA A 21 10.27 13.15 -7.88
C ALA A 21 11.38 14.14 -7.56
N PHE A 22 12.39 14.26 -8.41
CA PHE A 22 13.63 14.96 -8.05
C PHE A 22 13.61 16.47 -8.28
N VAL A 23 12.78 16.97 -9.20
CA VAL A 23 12.73 18.41 -9.53
C VAL A 23 11.50 19.06 -8.90
N PHE A 24 10.34 18.40 -9.02
CA PHE A 24 9.07 18.98 -8.60
C PHE A 24 8.63 18.54 -7.19
N TRP A 25 9.28 17.52 -6.62
CA TRP A 25 8.84 16.80 -5.41
C TRP A 25 7.36 16.38 -5.51
N ASP A 26 6.90 16.04 -6.71
CA ASP A 26 5.60 15.45 -6.99
C ASP A 26 5.74 13.92 -6.96
N PHE A 27 5.70 13.36 -5.76
CA PHE A 27 5.87 11.91 -5.56
C PHE A 27 4.74 11.09 -6.19
N ASP A 28 3.50 11.61 -6.15
CA ASP A 28 2.36 10.96 -6.81
C ASP A 28 2.54 10.96 -8.34
N GLY A 29 3.04 12.06 -8.91
CA GLY A 29 3.37 12.16 -10.34
C GLY A 29 4.52 11.25 -10.73
N ALA A 30 5.54 11.17 -9.87
CA ALA A 30 6.68 10.29 -10.06
C ALA A 30 6.25 8.83 -10.15
N GLU A 31 5.41 8.40 -9.20
CA GLU A 31 4.88 7.05 -9.15
C GLU A 31 3.99 6.74 -10.35
N ARG A 32 3.08 7.64 -10.72
CA ARG A 32 2.20 7.48 -11.89
C ARG A 32 2.98 7.24 -13.18
N GLU A 33 4.00 8.06 -13.45
CA GLU A 33 4.80 7.93 -14.67
C GLU A 33 5.74 6.72 -14.64
N SER A 34 6.22 6.34 -13.45
CA SER A 34 6.98 5.10 -13.25
C SER A 34 6.12 3.87 -13.54
N HIS A 35 4.89 3.84 -13.02
CA HIS A 35 3.93 2.78 -13.31
C HIS A 35 3.55 2.75 -14.79
N ARG A 36 3.31 3.91 -15.41
CA ARG A 36 3.04 4.01 -16.85
C ARG A 36 4.18 3.44 -17.69
N ALA A 37 5.43 3.70 -17.31
CA ALA A 37 6.59 3.11 -17.99
C ALA A 37 6.54 1.57 -17.97
N LEU A 38 6.17 0.98 -16.84
CA LEU A 38 6.06 -0.47 -16.67
C LEU A 38 4.84 -1.07 -17.37
N VAL A 39 3.75 -0.33 -17.53
CA VAL A 39 2.62 -0.76 -18.38
C VAL A 39 3.05 -0.81 -19.85
N ILE A 40 3.85 0.17 -20.31
CA ILE A 40 4.34 0.22 -21.69
C ILE A 40 5.37 -0.88 -21.95
N ASN A 41 6.29 -1.10 -21.01
CA ASN A 41 7.29 -2.17 -21.09
C ASN A 41 7.54 -2.80 -19.70
N PRO A 42 6.85 -3.91 -19.38
CA PRO A 42 6.96 -4.58 -18.09
C PRO A 42 8.36 -5.14 -17.76
N GLY A 43 9.22 -5.33 -18.77
CA GLY A 43 10.58 -5.86 -18.64
C GLY A 43 11.67 -4.80 -18.75
N TYR A 44 11.33 -3.50 -18.67
CA TYR A 44 12.34 -2.46 -18.77
C TYR A 44 13.17 -2.37 -17.48
N ALA A 45 14.32 -3.07 -17.46
CA ALA A 45 15.18 -3.23 -16.29
C ALA A 45 15.54 -1.90 -15.59
N THR A 46 15.97 -0.88 -16.34
CA THR A 46 16.31 0.44 -15.75
C THR A 46 15.10 1.16 -15.17
N GLY A 47 13.92 1.04 -15.80
CA GLY A 47 12.69 1.63 -15.27
C GLY A 47 12.24 0.94 -13.97
N LEU A 48 12.37 -0.39 -13.90
CA LEU A 48 12.15 -1.16 -12.68
C LEU A 48 13.12 -0.75 -11.57
N GLN A 49 14.41 -0.56 -11.90
CA GLN A 49 15.43 -0.09 -10.96
C GLN A 49 15.10 1.30 -10.40
N TRP A 50 14.89 2.30 -11.26
CA TRP A 50 14.62 3.67 -10.80
C TRP A 50 13.34 3.75 -9.97
N TYR A 51 12.33 2.96 -10.33
CA TYR A 51 11.12 2.90 -9.53
C TYR A 51 11.39 2.23 -8.16
N ALA A 52 12.18 1.15 -8.13
CA ALA A 52 12.59 0.53 -6.87
C ALA A 52 13.37 1.51 -5.97
N GLU A 53 14.29 2.31 -6.52
CA GLU A 53 15.03 3.34 -5.77
C GLU A 53 14.11 4.45 -5.26
N LEU A 54 13.13 4.89 -6.05
CA LEU A 54 12.12 5.83 -5.57
C LEU A 54 11.35 5.24 -4.38
N LEU A 55 10.85 4.00 -4.51
CA LEU A 55 10.10 3.34 -3.45
C LEU A 55 10.95 3.10 -2.21
N GLU A 56 12.22 2.73 -2.38
CA GLU A 56 13.18 2.62 -1.30
C GLU A 56 13.32 3.94 -0.55
N ASN A 57 13.50 5.07 -1.24
CA ASN A 57 13.59 6.39 -0.62
C ASN A 57 12.33 6.79 0.17
N LEU A 58 11.16 6.31 -0.27
CA LEU A 58 9.87 6.49 0.41
C LEU A 58 9.64 5.47 1.54
N GLY A 59 10.55 4.52 1.73
CA GLY A 59 10.49 3.47 2.75
C GLY A 59 9.56 2.29 2.43
N TRP A 60 9.16 2.13 1.17
CA TRP A 60 8.33 1.01 0.69
C TRP A 60 9.23 -0.16 0.26
N TYR A 61 9.89 -0.76 1.25
CA TYR A 61 10.98 -1.71 1.01
C TYR A 61 10.52 -3.02 0.36
N ASP A 62 9.33 -3.53 0.66
CA ASP A 62 8.87 -4.80 0.08
C ASP A 62 8.52 -4.65 -1.41
N GLU A 63 7.86 -3.55 -1.79
CA GLU A 63 7.58 -3.19 -3.18
C GLU A 63 8.86 -2.88 -3.94
N ALA A 64 9.77 -2.09 -3.34
CA ALA A 64 11.10 -1.83 -3.91
C ALA A 64 11.85 -3.14 -4.16
N LEU A 65 11.79 -4.08 -3.22
CA LEU A 65 12.45 -5.37 -3.33
C LEU A 65 11.81 -6.26 -4.41
N ALA A 66 10.48 -6.21 -4.57
CA ALA A 66 9.82 -6.91 -5.66
C ALA A 66 10.21 -6.35 -7.05
N LEU A 67 10.30 -5.03 -7.17
CA LEU A 67 10.70 -4.36 -8.42
C LEU A 67 12.17 -4.62 -8.76
N ILE A 68 13.08 -4.52 -7.78
CA ILE A 68 14.51 -4.72 -8.05
C ILE A 68 14.83 -6.18 -8.40
N ARG A 69 14.11 -7.16 -7.83
CA ARG A 69 14.22 -8.56 -8.25
C ARG A 69 13.83 -8.74 -9.71
N ARG A 70 12.71 -8.15 -10.14
CA ARG A 70 12.31 -8.15 -11.56
C ARG A 70 13.31 -7.43 -12.45
N ALA A 71 13.90 -6.33 -11.97
CA ALA A 71 14.96 -5.62 -12.68
C ALA A 71 16.18 -6.53 -12.89
N GLN A 72 16.56 -7.29 -11.86
CA GLN A 72 17.68 -8.25 -11.91
C GLN A 72 17.35 -9.45 -12.81
N GLU A 73 16.12 -9.95 -12.81
CA GLU A 73 15.70 -11.00 -13.76
C GLU A 73 15.76 -10.51 -15.21
N ALA A 74 15.39 -9.24 -15.45
CA ALA A 74 15.43 -8.62 -16.77
C ALA A 74 16.86 -8.29 -17.24
N ASP A 75 17.77 -7.96 -16.33
CA ASP A 75 19.18 -7.71 -16.62
C ASP A 75 20.10 -8.23 -15.48
N PRO A 76 20.44 -9.53 -15.49
CA PRO A 76 21.20 -10.17 -14.41
C PRO A 76 22.64 -9.68 -14.24
N PHE A 77 23.22 -9.09 -15.28
CA PHE A 77 24.62 -8.67 -15.31
C PHE A 77 24.81 -7.19 -14.97
N SER A 78 23.73 -6.45 -14.74
CA SER A 78 23.81 -5.05 -14.33
C SER A 78 24.39 -4.91 -12.91
N LEU A 79 25.61 -4.39 -12.83
CA LEU A 79 26.29 -4.09 -11.57
C LEU A 79 25.49 -3.08 -10.72
N ILE A 80 24.84 -2.11 -11.37
CA ILE A 80 24.03 -1.09 -10.67
C ILE A 80 22.80 -1.75 -10.02
N ILE A 81 22.07 -2.57 -10.77
CA ILE A 81 20.88 -3.28 -10.24
C ILE A 81 21.29 -4.21 -9.09
N ASN A 82 22.40 -4.92 -9.23
CA ASN A 82 22.89 -5.80 -8.18
C ASN A 82 23.26 -5.04 -6.90
N ALA A 83 23.93 -3.89 -7.02
CA ALA A 83 24.30 -3.04 -5.88
C ALA A 83 23.08 -2.44 -5.17
N VAL A 84 22.13 -1.90 -5.95
CA VAL A 84 20.87 -1.33 -5.44
C VAL A 84 20.03 -2.42 -4.75
N HIS A 85 19.98 -3.63 -5.30
CA HIS A 85 19.31 -4.76 -4.65
C HIS A 85 19.93 -5.08 -3.27
N GLY A 86 21.27 -5.06 -3.18
CA GLY A 86 21.98 -5.24 -1.90
C GLY A 86 21.59 -4.19 -0.86
N GLN A 87 21.49 -2.92 -1.26
CA GLN A 87 21.04 -1.84 -0.39
C GLN A 87 19.58 -2.02 0.07
N ILE A 88 18.67 -2.34 -0.85
CA ILE A 88 17.25 -2.56 -0.50
C ILE A 88 17.09 -3.75 0.45
N LEU A 89 17.84 -4.84 0.24
CA LEU A 89 17.85 -5.99 1.15
C LEU A 89 18.25 -5.57 2.58
N SER A 90 19.31 -4.77 2.71
CA SER A 90 19.76 -4.26 4.01
C SER A 90 18.65 -3.45 4.71
N ARG A 91 18.11 -2.44 4.02
CA ARG A 91 17.09 -1.55 4.58
C ARG A 91 15.76 -2.26 4.88
N SER A 92 15.45 -3.33 4.14
CA SER A 92 14.28 -4.18 4.38
C SER A 92 14.42 -5.12 5.59
N GLY A 93 15.56 -5.14 6.29
CA GLY A 93 15.80 -6.00 7.44
C GLY A 93 16.09 -7.47 7.08
N ARG A 94 16.68 -7.73 5.91
CA ARG A 94 17.02 -9.09 5.40
C ARG A 94 18.54 -9.31 5.34
N PRO A 95 19.28 -9.24 6.47
CA PRO A 95 20.74 -9.13 6.48
C PRO A 95 21.47 -10.38 5.95
N LYS A 96 20.82 -11.56 5.94
CA LYS A 96 21.45 -12.83 5.54
C LYS A 96 21.86 -12.86 4.06
N GLU A 97 21.19 -12.09 3.21
CA GLU A 97 21.37 -12.12 1.76
C GLU A 97 22.26 -10.96 1.25
N VAL A 98 22.51 -9.95 2.08
CA VAL A 98 23.19 -8.70 1.72
C VAL A 98 24.61 -8.95 1.20
N VAL A 99 25.43 -9.67 1.96
CA VAL A 99 26.84 -9.90 1.59
C VAL A 99 26.93 -10.68 0.28
N ALA A 100 26.12 -11.74 0.13
CA ALA A 100 26.07 -12.52 -1.10
C ALA A 100 25.62 -11.68 -2.30
N GLN A 101 24.74 -10.69 -2.08
CA GLN A 101 24.27 -9.80 -3.14
C GLN A 101 25.33 -8.76 -3.53
N PHE A 102 26.11 -8.23 -2.59
CA PHE A 102 27.24 -7.35 -2.91
C PHE A 102 28.42 -8.09 -3.55
N GLN A 103 28.63 -9.38 -3.23
CA GLN A 103 29.60 -10.23 -3.93
C GLN A 103 29.29 -10.34 -5.43
N LYS A 104 28.00 -10.50 -5.82
CA LYS A 104 27.59 -10.46 -7.24
C LYS A 104 27.91 -9.14 -7.95
N THR A 105 28.14 -8.07 -7.20
CA THR A 105 28.50 -6.75 -7.72
C THR A 105 30.01 -6.57 -7.81
N LEU A 106 30.74 -6.94 -6.75
CA LEU A 106 32.16 -6.62 -6.61
C LEU A 106 33.11 -7.73 -7.09
N ASP A 107 32.66 -8.99 -7.17
CA ASP A 107 33.46 -10.07 -7.73
C ASP A 107 33.78 -9.88 -9.22
N PRO A 108 32.81 -9.44 -10.07
CA PRO A 108 33.09 -9.17 -11.49
C PRO A 108 33.88 -7.88 -11.72
N GLU A 109 33.64 -6.83 -10.93
CA GLU A 109 34.30 -5.52 -11.04
C GLU A 109 34.72 -5.00 -9.66
N ARG A 110 35.96 -5.32 -9.28
CA ARG A 110 36.51 -5.04 -7.94
C ARG A 110 36.71 -3.56 -7.64
N ASN A 111 36.68 -2.68 -8.64
CA ASN A 111 36.87 -1.24 -8.44
C ASN A 111 35.58 -0.46 -8.72
N PHE A 112 34.42 -1.11 -8.69
CA PHE A 112 33.14 -0.46 -8.98
C PHE A 112 32.75 0.51 -7.86
N PRO A 113 32.84 1.85 -8.05
CA PRO A 113 32.76 2.80 -6.93
C PRO A 113 31.40 2.81 -6.25
N LEU A 114 30.31 2.67 -7.03
CA LEU A 114 28.95 2.64 -6.49
C LEU A 114 28.70 1.38 -5.65
N GLY A 115 29.27 0.23 -6.04
CA GLY A 115 29.16 -1.02 -5.29
C GLY A 115 29.77 -0.88 -3.90
N HIS A 116 31.00 -0.38 -3.83
CA HIS A 116 31.69 -0.10 -2.57
C HIS A 116 30.96 0.95 -1.73
N PHE A 117 30.44 2.02 -2.36
CA PHE A 117 29.68 3.04 -1.66
C PHE A 117 28.41 2.48 -0.99
N LEU A 118 27.57 1.78 -1.75
CA LEU A 118 26.31 1.21 -1.23
C LEU A 118 26.55 0.09 -0.21
N PHE A 119 27.65 -0.67 -0.36
CA PHE A 119 28.04 -1.66 0.64
C PHE A 119 28.52 -0.99 1.92
N GLY A 120 29.33 0.07 1.80
CA GLY A 120 29.74 0.92 2.92
C GLY A 120 28.54 1.50 3.69
N LEU A 121 27.54 2.05 3.00
CA LEU A 121 26.28 2.53 3.61
C LEU A 121 25.57 1.43 4.40
N THR A 122 25.52 0.23 3.83
CA THR A 122 24.92 -0.93 4.47
C THR A 122 25.67 -1.31 5.76
N LEU A 123 27.00 -1.27 5.74
CA LEU A 123 27.82 -1.52 6.93
C LEU A 123 27.63 -0.45 8.00
N VAL A 124 27.47 0.82 7.62
CA VAL A 124 27.12 1.92 8.54
C VAL A 124 25.78 1.66 9.20
N HIS A 125 24.77 1.27 8.42
CA HIS A 125 23.45 0.93 8.93
C HIS A 125 23.50 -0.22 9.96
N ASP A 126 24.37 -1.20 9.73
CA ASP A 126 24.60 -2.34 10.63
C ASP A 126 25.52 -2.01 11.82
N GLY A 127 26.00 -0.77 11.94
CA GLY A 127 26.90 -0.32 13.01
C GLY A 127 28.37 -0.75 12.84
N LYS A 128 28.74 -1.31 11.69
CA LYS A 128 30.10 -1.81 11.37
C LYS A 128 30.97 -0.71 10.78
N ASN A 129 31.15 0.36 11.53
CA ASN A 129 31.77 1.59 11.03
C ASN A 129 33.22 1.40 10.54
N GLU A 130 34.03 0.55 11.18
CA GLU A 130 35.41 0.31 10.74
C GLU A 130 35.50 -0.42 9.40
N GLU A 131 34.61 -1.39 9.15
CA GLU A 131 34.50 -2.06 7.85
C GLU A 131 33.98 -1.09 6.80
N ALA A 132 32.99 -0.26 7.17
CA ALA A 132 32.44 0.76 6.28
C ALA A 132 33.50 1.77 5.79
N VAL A 133 34.43 2.17 6.65
CA VAL A 133 35.54 3.07 6.26
C VAL A 133 36.33 2.48 5.09
N LYS A 134 36.69 1.19 5.13
CA LYS A 134 37.47 0.55 4.06
C LYS A 134 36.74 0.57 2.73
N GLU A 135 35.46 0.21 2.74
CA GLU A 135 34.63 0.22 1.54
C GLU A 135 34.45 1.65 0.99
N LEU A 136 34.22 2.63 1.86
CA LEU A 136 34.06 4.03 1.45
C LEU A 136 35.38 4.66 0.95
N GLU A 137 36.52 4.33 1.54
CA GLU A 137 37.85 4.73 1.05
C GLU A 137 38.08 4.19 -0.37
N GLN A 138 37.75 2.91 -0.62
CA GLN A 138 37.83 2.31 -1.95
C GLN A 138 36.90 3.02 -2.95
N ALA A 139 35.66 3.34 -2.55
CA ALA A 139 34.73 4.11 -3.38
C ALA A 139 35.29 5.50 -3.75
N VAL A 140 35.90 6.21 -2.79
CA VAL A 140 36.53 7.52 -3.04
C VAL A 140 37.71 7.39 -4.01
N GLN A 141 38.61 6.44 -3.77
CA GLN A 141 39.80 6.22 -4.60
C GLN A 141 39.42 5.90 -6.07
N SER A 142 38.38 5.11 -6.28
CA SER A 142 37.94 4.69 -7.62
C SER A 142 37.01 5.71 -8.32
N SER A 143 36.64 6.84 -7.68
CA SER A 143 35.60 7.75 -8.17
C SER A 143 36.06 9.14 -8.63
N ARG A 144 37.37 9.36 -8.83
CA ARG A 144 37.94 10.70 -9.06
C ARG A 144 37.54 11.70 -7.96
N GLU A 145 37.52 11.24 -6.71
CA GLU A 145 37.17 12.03 -5.53
C GLU A 145 35.75 12.65 -5.59
N SER A 146 34.75 11.86 -5.97
CA SER A 146 33.35 12.29 -5.93
C SER A 146 32.96 12.86 -4.56
N SER A 147 32.32 14.04 -4.56
CA SER A 147 31.87 14.73 -3.34
C SER A 147 30.90 13.89 -2.51
N VAL A 148 30.07 13.08 -3.16
CA VAL A 148 29.09 12.17 -2.53
C VAL A 148 29.74 11.07 -1.71
N TYR A 149 30.82 10.48 -2.22
CA TYR A 149 31.50 9.39 -1.51
C TYR A 149 32.38 9.94 -0.39
N ARG A 150 33.02 11.09 -0.63
CA ARG A 150 33.79 11.81 0.39
C ARG A 150 32.92 12.27 1.56
N SER A 151 31.71 12.76 1.29
CA SER A 151 30.82 13.24 2.36
C SER A 151 30.36 12.11 3.29
N MET A 152 30.03 10.94 2.74
CA MET A 152 29.71 9.79 3.57
C MET A 152 30.93 9.24 4.31
N LEU A 153 32.11 9.22 3.69
CA LEU A 153 33.35 8.86 4.37
C LEU A 153 33.62 9.81 5.55
N ALA A 154 33.41 11.11 5.38
CA ALA A 154 33.54 12.11 6.45
C ALA A 154 32.52 11.89 7.57
N TYR A 155 31.28 11.50 7.24
CA TYR A 155 30.28 11.08 8.24
C TYR A 155 30.81 9.92 9.10
N VAL A 156 31.35 8.86 8.48
CA VAL A 156 31.88 7.70 9.22
C VAL A 156 33.16 8.03 9.99
N TYR A 157 34.03 8.88 9.44
CA TYR A 157 35.20 9.41 10.16
C TYR A 157 34.80 10.13 11.43
N ALA A 158 33.80 11.01 11.38
CA ALA A 158 33.29 11.68 12.56
C ALA A 158 32.74 10.68 13.60
N GLN A 159 31.99 9.66 13.17
CA GLN A 159 31.45 8.60 14.05
C GLN A 159 32.55 7.73 14.68
N THR A 160 33.70 7.58 14.03
CA THR A 160 34.84 6.76 14.50
C THR A 160 35.93 7.58 15.21
N GLY A 161 35.68 8.87 15.48
CA GLY A 161 36.60 9.75 16.21
C GLY A 161 37.70 10.40 15.37
N ARG A 162 37.73 10.19 14.05
CA ARG A 162 38.63 10.86 13.10
C ARG A 162 38.11 12.26 12.74
N ILE A 163 38.04 13.13 13.75
CA ILE A 163 37.35 14.42 13.67
C ILE A 163 38.06 15.39 12.71
N GLU A 164 39.39 15.42 12.71
CA GLU A 164 40.17 16.34 11.87
C GLU A 164 40.02 16.01 10.38
N GLU A 165 40.04 14.72 10.03
CA GLU A 165 39.80 14.24 8.67
C GLU A 165 38.38 14.56 8.20
N ALA A 166 37.38 14.35 9.07
CA ALA A 166 36.00 14.71 8.78
C ALA A 166 35.83 16.23 8.55
N ARG A 167 36.46 17.07 9.38
CA ARG A 167 36.41 18.54 9.24
C ARG A 167 37.12 19.04 7.99
N LYS A 168 38.24 18.42 7.60
CA LYS A 168 38.92 18.75 6.35
C LYS A 168 38.00 18.50 5.15
N ILE A 169 37.39 17.32 5.08
CA ILE A 169 36.46 16.98 4.00
C ILE A 169 35.23 17.91 4.02
N LEU A 170 34.69 18.24 5.20
CA LEU A 170 33.58 19.18 5.33
C LEU A 170 33.91 20.54 4.69
N GLY A 171 35.10 21.09 4.94
CA GLY A 171 35.54 22.35 4.33
C GLY A 171 35.54 22.31 2.80
N ASP A 172 36.08 21.23 2.23
CA ASP A 172 36.13 21.02 0.78
C ASP A 172 34.72 20.88 0.19
N VAL A 173 33.85 20.06 0.81
CA VAL A 173 32.47 19.82 0.37
C VAL A 173 31.63 21.10 0.46
N ILE A 174 31.83 21.94 1.49
CA ILE A 174 31.16 23.26 1.59
C ILE A 174 31.56 24.16 0.41
N GLN A 175 32.85 24.19 0.07
CA GLN A 175 33.31 25.03 -1.05
C GLN A 175 32.76 24.54 -2.39
N GLU A 176 32.64 23.22 -2.57
CA GLU A 176 32.00 22.63 -3.73
C GLU A 176 30.49 22.91 -3.79
N ALA A 177 29.80 22.83 -2.64
CA ALA A 177 28.37 23.11 -2.52
C ALA A 177 28.02 24.58 -2.78
N LYS A 178 28.94 25.51 -2.49
CA LYS A 178 28.81 26.93 -2.89
C LYS A 178 28.86 27.11 -4.41
N SER A 179 29.56 26.22 -5.11
CA SER A 179 29.67 26.19 -6.58
C SER A 179 28.67 25.24 -7.26
N ASP A 180 27.65 24.76 -6.53
CA ASP A 180 26.66 23.77 -6.98
C ASP A 180 27.26 22.44 -7.50
N ARG A 181 28.50 22.11 -7.09
CA ARG A 181 29.20 20.85 -7.41
C ARG A 181 29.02 19.76 -6.35
N ALA A 182 28.45 20.12 -5.20
CA ALA A 182 28.09 19.20 -4.13
C ALA A 182 26.73 19.58 -3.53
N SER A 183 26.08 18.64 -2.86
CA SER A 183 24.79 18.85 -2.21
C SER A 183 24.96 19.47 -0.83
N TRP A 184 24.04 20.35 -0.46
CA TRP A 184 23.97 20.85 0.91
C TRP A 184 23.41 19.81 1.89
N MET A 185 22.75 18.76 1.40
CA MET A 185 22.34 17.62 2.22
C MET A 185 23.55 16.82 2.72
N ASP A 186 24.58 16.66 1.88
CA ASP A 186 25.85 16.02 2.27
C ASP A 186 26.55 16.81 3.37
N VAL A 187 26.62 18.13 3.22
CA VAL A 187 27.16 19.05 4.23
C VAL A 187 26.41 18.88 5.56
N ALA A 188 25.07 18.82 5.49
CA ALA A 188 24.25 18.60 6.68
C ALA A 188 24.58 17.27 7.37
N GLY A 189 24.71 16.17 6.61
CA GLY A 189 25.05 14.86 7.14
C GLY A 189 26.35 14.85 7.94
N ILE A 190 27.39 15.54 7.45
CA ILE A 190 28.67 15.64 8.16
C ILE A 190 28.53 16.49 9.43
N TYR A 191 27.81 17.63 9.38
CA TYR A 191 27.53 18.42 10.57
C TYR A 191 26.77 17.64 11.64
N VAL A 192 25.82 16.77 11.26
CA VAL A 192 25.12 15.89 12.21
C VAL A 192 26.12 14.96 12.90
N ALA A 193 27.04 14.34 12.16
CA ALA A 193 28.04 13.44 12.73
C ALA A 193 29.00 14.15 13.69
N LEU A 194 29.31 15.42 13.43
CA LEU A 194 30.13 16.26 14.30
C LEU A 194 29.37 16.81 15.52
N GLY A 195 28.07 16.51 15.65
CA GLY A 195 27.22 16.99 16.74
C GLY A 195 26.73 18.44 16.58
N GLU A 196 26.96 19.06 15.42
CA GLU A 196 26.66 20.46 15.13
C GLU A 196 25.28 20.63 14.49
N LYS A 197 24.23 20.33 15.25
CA LYS A 197 22.85 20.27 14.74
C LYS A 197 22.35 21.56 14.07
N ASP A 198 22.69 22.73 14.60
CA ASP A 198 22.21 23.99 14.03
C ASP A 198 22.81 24.28 12.66
N HIS A 199 24.11 23.98 12.47
CA HIS A 199 24.73 24.04 11.14
C HIS A 199 24.13 23.00 10.19
N ALA A 200 23.79 21.80 10.67
CA ALA A 200 23.12 20.79 9.86
C ALA A 200 21.76 21.30 9.36
N PHE A 201 20.95 21.93 10.20
CA PHE A 201 19.67 22.51 9.77
C PHE A 201 19.83 23.68 8.81
N ALA A 202 20.83 24.55 9.01
CA ALA A 202 21.14 25.61 8.06
C ALA A 202 21.50 25.04 6.68
N ALA A 203 22.29 23.97 6.63
CA ALA A 203 22.63 23.28 5.38
C ALA A 203 21.41 22.60 4.75
N LEU A 204 20.54 21.93 5.53
CA LEU A 204 19.30 21.36 5.01
C LEU A 204 18.35 22.41 4.43
N GLU A 205 18.27 23.58 5.04
CA GLU A 205 17.47 24.69 4.52
C GLU A 205 18.03 25.21 3.19
N MET A 206 19.36 25.28 3.05
CA MET A 206 20.00 25.60 1.77
C MET A 206 19.71 24.54 0.69
N ALA A 207 19.71 23.26 1.05
CA ALA A 207 19.34 22.17 0.15
C ALA A 207 17.87 22.29 -0.31
N PHE A 208 16.97 22.63 0.63
CA PHE A 208 15.57 22.88 0.33
C PHE A 208 15.38 24.06 -0.63
N GLN A 209 15.99 25.21 -0.33
CA GLN A 209 15.87 26.42 -1.15
C GLN A 209 16.39 26.23 -2.58
N ARG A 210 17.44 25.41 -2.74
CA ARG A 210 18.01 25.06 -4.04
C ARG A 210 17.25 23.97 -4.79
N ARG A 211 16.17 23.41 -4.22
CA ARG A 211 15.45 22.26 -4.78
C ARG A 211 16.40 21.09 -5.06
N ASP A 212 17.28 20.82 -4.11
CA ASP A 212 18.25 19.73 -4.22
C ASP A 212 17.52 18.39 -4.42
N SER A 213 17.89 17.64 -5.47
CA SER A 213 17.23 16.38 -5.81
C SER A 213 17.36 15.34 -4.69
N ARG A 214 18.40 15.43 -3.86
CA ARG A 214 18.62 14.50 -2.74
C ARG A 214 17.63 14.70 -1.60
N MET A 215 16.87 15.80 -1.61
CA MET A 215 15.77 16.01 -0.66
C MET A 215 14.75 14.88 -0.66
N THR A 216 14.64 14.08 -1.73
CA THR A 216 13.80 12.88 -1.75
C THR A 216 14.29 11.78 -0.81
N MET A 217 15.58 11.76 -0.46
CA MET A 217 16.21 10.77 0.42
C MET A 217 16.16 11.20 1.89
N LEU A 218 15.57 12.36 2.20
CA LEU A 218 15.61 12.98 3.53
C LEU A 218 15.17 12.01 4.64
N LEU A 219 14.14 11.21 4.37
CA LEU A 219 13.64 10.24 5.34
C LEU A 219 14.58 9.07 5.56
N ASN A 220 15.38 8.64 4.57
CA ASN A 220 16.17 7.41 4.63
C ASN A 220 17.69 7.62 4.67
N HIS A 221 18.16 8.86 4.56
CA HIS A 221 19.57 9.20 4.64
C HIS A 221 20.17 8.85 6.02
N GLU A 222 21.19 8.00 6.05
CA GLU A 222 21.82 7.46 7.26
C GLU A 222 22.28 8.58 8.20
N ALA A 223 22.98 9.55 7.64
CA ALA A 223 23.53 10.66 8.42
C ALA A 223 22.48 11.56 9.08
N LEU A 224 21.22 11.54 8.62
CA LEU A 224 20.18 12.42 9.12
C LEU A 224 19.26 11.74 10.14
N MET A 225 19.41 10.43 10.36
CA MET A 225 18.61 9.69 11.34
C MET A 225 18.58 10.36 12.74
N PRO A 226 19.69 10.91 13.28
CA PRO A 226 19.67 11.60 14.58
C PRO A 226 18.78 12.85 14.64
N LEU A 227 18.43 13.44 13.50
CA LEU A 227 17.57 14.63 13.41
C LEU A 227 16.08 14.29 13.41
N ARG A 228 15.68 13.03 13.19
CA ARG A 228 14.27 12.62 13.07
C ARG A 228 13.38 12.90 14.29
N SER A 229 13.97 13.22 15.43
CA SER A 229 13.24 13.59 16.66
C SER A 229 13.08 15.10 16.87
N ASP A 230 13.76 15.92 16.06
CA ASP A 230 13.75 17.38 16.14
C ASP A 230 12.54 17.95 15.35
N PRO A 231 11.75 18.87 15.93
CA PRO A 231 10.61 19.49 15.24
C PRO A 231 10.95 20.17 13.91
N ARG A 232 12.17 20.74 13.76
CA ARG A 232 12.60 21.38 12.52
C ARG A 232 12.71 20.39 11.36
N PHE A 233 13.08 19.14 11.68
CA PHE A 233 13.14 18.08 10.68
C PHE A 233 11.75 17.71 10.17
N SER A 234 10.75 17.67 11.07
CA SER A 234 9.35 17.46 10.69
C SER A 234 8.82 18.53 9.74
N ASP A 235 9.09 19.80 10.05
CA ASP A 235 8.67 20.92 9.22
C ASP A 235 9.25 20.79 7.80
N LEU A 236 10.55 20.48 7.73
CA LEU A 236 11.25 20.28 6.48
C LEU A 236 10.66 19.12 5.66
N VAL A 237 10.43 17.95 6.27
CA VAL A 237 9.78 16.80 5.62
C VAL A 237 8.41 17.17 5.06
N GLY A 238 7.61 17.92 5.83
CA GLY A 238 6.29 18.41 5.41
C GLY A 238 6.37 19.39 4.25
N ARG A 239 7.34 20.31 4.25
CA ARG A 239 7.57 21.28 3.18
C ARG A 239 8.06 20.64 1.88
N VAL A 240 8.82 19.54 1.97
CA VAL A 240 9.23 18.74 0.81
C VAL A 240 8.05 17.93 0.26
N GLY A 241 7.09 17.56 1.11
CA GLY A 241 5.91 16.78 0.72
C GLY A 241 6.11 15.26 0.77
N LEU A 242 7.08 14.78 1.55
CA LEU A 242 7.38 13.34 1.64
C LEU A 242 6.29 12.57 2.42
N PRO A 243 5.86 11.39 1.95
CA PRO A 243 4.90 10.54 2.64
C PRO A 243 5.48 9.97 3.95
N HIS A 244 4.85 10.27 5.10
CA HIS A 244 5.36 9.88 6.42
C HIS A 244 4.26 9.56 7.44
N VAL A 245 4.61 8.77 8.47
CA VAL A 245 3.79 8.55 9.68
C VAL A 245 4.53 9.13 10.88
N ARG A 246 3.81 9.88 11.72
CA ARG A 246 4.32 10.37 12.99
C ARG A 246 3.94 9.41 14.12
N ILE A 247 4.94 8.85 14.80
CA ILE A 247 4.75 8.04 16.01
C ILE A 247 5.44 8.77 17.17
N GLY A 248 4.65 9.43 18.03
CA GLY A 248 5.17 10.26 19.11
C GLY A 248 5.96 11.48 18.59
N ARG A 249 7.25 11.56 18.96
CA ARG A 249 8.20 12.58 18.46
C ARG A 249 9.03 12.12 17.26
N THR A 250 8.89 10.87 16.83
CA THR A 250 9.72 10.26 15.78
C THR A 250 8.95 10.14 14.48
N PHE A 251 9.62 10.47 13.37
CA PHE A 251 9.12 10.33 12.01
C PHE A 251 9.62 9.03 11.40
N LEU A 252 8.71 8.25 10.85
CA LEU A 252 9.04 7.07 10.07
C LEU A 252 8.44 7.21 8.67
N PRO A 253 9.13 6.65 7.64
CA PRO A 253 8.52 6.48 6.34
C PRO A 253 7.18 5.73 6.47
N LEU A 254 6.21 6.07 5.61
CA LEU A 254 4.94 5.35 5.55
C LEU A 254 5.21 3.86 5.27
N HIS A 255 5.16 3.01 6.30
CA HIS A 255 5.10 1.55 6.13
C HIS A 255 3.63 1.16 6.05
N GLY A 256 3.15 0.94 4.82
CA GLY A 256 1.75 0.65 4.56
C GLY A 256 1.41 1.10 3.15
N GLY A 257 1.17 0.13 2.27
CA GLY A 257 1.03 0.35 0.83
C GLY A 257 0.09 1.49 0.48
N PHE A 258 0.61 2.50 -0.23
CA PHE A 258 -0.23 3.48 -0.90
C PHE A 258 -0.36 3.11 -2.38
N ARG A 259 -1.57 2.65 -2.69
CA ARG A 259 -2.36 2.90 -3.91
C ARG A 259 -1.62 2.81 -5.27
N MET A 260 -1.36 1.58 -5.72
CA MET A 260 -1.30 1.26 -7.16
C MET A 260 -2.50 1.84 -7.97
N TYR A 261 -3.61 2.18 -7.31
CA TYR A 261 -4.87 2.60 -7.91
C TYR A 261 -5.38 3.93 -7.33
N SER A 262 -5.70 4.88 -8.20
CA SER A 262 -6.34 6.15 -7.88
C SER A 262 -7.65 5.97 -7.11
N THR A 263 -8.07 7.01 -6.38
CA THR A 263 -9.36 7.00 -5.66
C THR A 263 -10.51 6.61 -6.58
N SER A 264 -10.58 7.14 -7.80
CA SER A 264 -11.63 6.78 -8.77
C SER A 264 -11.60 5.28 -9.13
N GLN A 265 -10.43 4.69 -9.37
CA GLN A 265 -10.32 3.26 -9.66
C GLN A 265 -10.81 2.40 -8.49
N LYS A 266 -10.49 2.81 -7.26
CA LYS A 266 -10.97 2.12 -6.05
C LYS A 266 -12.48 2.20 -5.88
N LEU A 267 -13.07 3.39 -6.11
CA LEU A 267 -14.51 3.57 -6.02
C LEU A 267 -15.25 2.78 -7.11
N ILE A 268 -14.70 2.71 -8.32
CA ILE A 268 -15.25 1.86 -9.38
C ILE A 268 -15.17 0.38 -9.00
N ALA A 269 -14.06 -0.06 -8.40
CA ALA A 269 -13.95 -1.43 -7.91
C ALA A 269 -14.99 -1.75 -6.81
N GLU A 270 -15.16 -0.86 -5.83
CA GLU A 270 -16.17 -1.00 -4.78
C GLU A 270 -17.60 -1.03 -5.33
N PHE A 271 -17.89 -0.18 -6.32
CA PHE A 271 -19.14 -0.16 -7.05
C PHE A 271 -19.39 -1.49 -7.77
N LEU A 272 -18.42 -1.98 -8.57
CA LEU A 272 -18.57 -3.20 -9.36
C LEU A 272 -18.67 -4.46 -8.51
N GLY A 273 -17.89 -4.56 -7.43
CA GLY A 273 -17.97 -5.69 -6.52
C GLY A 273 -19.32 -5.76 -5.80
N THR A 274 -19.83 -4.61 -5.35
CA THR A 274 -21.16 -4.54 -4.72
C THR A 274 -22.28 -4.76 -5.73
N PHE A 275 -22.15 -4.22 -6.96
CA PHE A 275 -23.08 -4.47 -8.05
C PHE A 275 -23.21 -5.98 -8.32
N ALA A 276 -22.08 -6.68 -8.46
CA ALA A 276 -22.07 -8.11 -8.72
C ALA A 276 -22.68 -8.92 -7.57
N LEU A 277 -22.40 -8.56 -6.30
CA LEU A 277 -23.06 -9.18 -5.15
C LEU A 277 -24.59 -9.13 -5.27
N ILE A 278 -25.15 -7.97 -5.57
CA ILE A 278 -26.61 -7.83 -5.66
C ILE A 278 -27.16 -8.49 -6.93
N PHE A 279 -26.51 -8.28 -8.07
CA PHE A 279 -26.96 -8.82 -9.34
C PHE A 279 -27.03 -10.35 -9.31
N PHE A 280 -25.98 -11.04 -8.85
CA PHE A 280 -25.98 -12.50 -8.77
C PHE A 280 -26.70 -13.02 -7.54
N GLY A 281 -26.49 -12.40 -6.37
CA GLY A 281 -27.09 -12.83 -5.11
C GLY A 281 -28.60 -12.59 -5.08
N ALA A 282 -29.04 -11.34 -5.14
CA ALA A 282 -30.46 -11.01 -5.12
C ALA A 282 -31.17 -11.51 -6.40
N GLY A 283 -30.47 -11.52 -7.54
CA GLY A 283 -30.94 -12.17 -8.76
C GLY A 283 -31.26 -13.64 -8.56
N SER A 284 -30.44 -14.40 -7.82
CA SER A 284 -30.72 -15.81 -7.52
C SER A 284 -32.02 -16.00 -6.72
N ILE A 285 -32.39 -15.06 -5.85
CA ILE A 285 -33.66 -15.09 -5.11
C ILE A 285 -34.83 -14.86 -6.08
N CYS A 286 -34.71 -13.88 -6.97
CA CYS A 286 -35.70 -13.66 -8.03
C CYS A 286 -35.83 -14.88 -8.95
N THR A 287 -34.72 -15.52 -9.31
CA THR A 287 -34.74 -16.75 -10.13
C THR A 287 -35.38 -17.92 -9.39
N ASP A 288 -35.09 -18.10 -8.10
CA ASP A 288 -35.72 -19.12 -7.27
C ASP A 288 -37.25 -18.93 -7.24
N GLN A 289 -37.70 -17.68 -7.05
CA GLN A 289 -39.11 -17.31 -7.12
C GLN A 289 -39.74 -17.55 -8.50
N TYR A 290 -39.01 -17.27 -9.58
CA TYR A 290 -39.50 -17.51 -10.95
C TYR A 290 -39.69 -19.00 -11.23
N LEU A 291 -38.85 -19.85 -10.63
CA LEU A 291 -38.88 -21.30 -10.80
C LEU A 291 -39.82 -22.02 -9.82
N HIS A 292 -40.58 -21.29 -8.99
CA HIS A 292 -41.46 -21.90 -7.98
C HIS A 292 -42.32 -23.03 -8.58
N GLY A 293 -42.25 -24.22 -7.97
CA GLY A 293 -42.98 -25.41 -8.41
C GLY A 293 -42.24 -26.34 -9.40
N ALA A 294 -41.10 -25.93 -9.95
CA ALA A 294 -40.30 -26.71 -10.92
C ALA A 294 -38.92 -27.17 -10.40
N GLY A 295 -38.70 -27.15 -9.08
CA GLY A 295 -37.41 -27.47 -8.46
C GLY A 295 -36.43 -26.29 -8.50
N GLY A 296 -36.78 -25.21 -7.79
CA GLY A 296 -35.94 -24.01 -7.65
C GLY A 296 -34.56 -24.26 -7.03
N LEU A 297 -33.78 -23.19 -6.89
CA LEU A 297 -32.43 -23.20 -6.33
C LEU A 297 -32.41 -23.56 -4.83
N GLY A 298 -33.45 -23.15 -4.10
CA GLY A 298 -33.54 -23.25 -2.65
C GLY A 298 -32.44 -22.48 -1.91
N LEU A 299 -32.44 -22.59 -0.59
CA LEU A 299 -31.52 -21.85 0.29
C LEU A 299 -30.05 -22.12 -0.03
N LEU A 300 -29.70 -23.36 -0.40
CA LEU A 300 -28.33 -23.73 -0.74
C LEU A 300 -27.85 -23.02 -2.02
N GLY A 301 -28.67 -23.01 -3.07
CA GLY A 301 -28.33 -22.33 -4.32
C GLY A 301 -28.20 -20.81 -4.13
N ILE A 302 -29.12 -20.21 -3.35
CA ILE A 302 -29.07 -18.78 -3.00
C ILE A 302 -27.80 -18.45 -2.20
N ALA A 303 -27.45 -19.26 -1.20
CA ALA A 303 -26.25 -19.08 -0.39
C ALA A 303 -24.98 -19.15 -1.24
N LEU A 304 -24.87 -20.17 -2.11
CA LEU A 304 -23.74 -20.34 -3.02
C LEU A 304 -23.63 -19.19 -4.02
N ALA A 305 -24.74 -18.71 -4.59
CA ALA A 305 -24.73 -17.59 -5.53
C ALA A 305 -24.13 -16.32 -4.91
N HIS A 306 -24.53 -15.97 -3.69
CA HIS A 306 -23.97 -14.82 -2.97
C HIS A 306 -22.50 -15.02 -2.61
N GLY A 307 -22.16 -16.20 -2.05
CA GLY A 307 -20.79 -16.48 -1.63
C GLY A 307 -19.81 -16.54 -2.80
N LEU A 308 -20.18 -17.19 -3.90
CA LEU A 308 -19.35 -17.27 -5.11
C LEU A 308 -19.18 -15.90 -5.77
N ALA A 309 -20.23 -15.07 -5.81
CA ALA A 309 -20.11 -13.70 -6.32
C ALA A 309 -19.04 -12.93 -5.54
N ILE A 310 -19.07 -12.96 -4.20
CA ILE A 310 -18.04 -12.30 -3.40
C ILE A 310 -16.67 -12.95 -3.54
N ALA A 311 -16.60 -14.28 -3.59
CA ALA A 311 -15.33 -14.97 -3.77
C ALA A 311 -14.62 -14.54 -5.06
N ILE A 312 -15.36 -14.48 -6.16
CA ILE A 312 -14.86 -14.04 -7.46
C ILE A 312 -14.47 -12.57 -7.40
N MET A 313 -15.35 -11.70 -6.91
CA MET A 313 -15.11 -10.25 -6.97
C MET A 313 -13.99 -9.80 -6.03
N VAL A 314 -13.85 -10.40 -4.84
CA VAL A 314 -12.72 -10.09 -3.94
C VAL A 314 -11.41 -10.58 -4.55
N SER A 315 -11.40 -11.75 -5.20
CA SER A 315 -10.21 -12.24 -5.90
C SER A 315 -9.84 -11.36 -7.10
N ALA A 316 -10.85 -10.86 -7.84
CA ALA A 316 -10.66 -10.08 -9.05
C ALA A 316 -10.31 -8.60 -8.77
N LEU A 317 -10.93 -7.98 -7.77
CA LEU A 317 -10.84 -6.53 -7.53
C LEU A 317 -10.30 -6.18 -6.13
N GLY A 318 -10.07 -7.15 -5.25
CA GLY A 318 -9.60 -6.90 -3.89
C GLY A 318 -8.22 -6.24 -3.83
N HIS A 319 -7.33 -6.58 -4.76
CA HIS A 319 -6.02 -5.94 -4.90
C HIS A 319 -6.10 -4.45 -5.34
N ILE A 320 -7.27 -3.99 -5.80
CA ILE A 320 -7.51 -2.61 -6.24
C ILE A 320 -7.96 -1.74 -5.08
N SER A 321 -9.10 -2.08 -4.47
CA SER A 321 -9.74 -1.26 -3.42
C SER A 321 -9.56 -1.79 -2.00
N GLY A 322 -9.09 -3.03 -1.83
CA GLY A 322 -9.24 -3.81 -0.60
C GLY A 322 -10.45 -4.75 -0.65
N GLY A 323 -11.34 -4.60 -1.64
CA GLY A 323 -12.46 -5.49 -1.89
C GLY A 323 -13.49 -5.52 -0.77
N HIS A 324 -13.85 -4.36 -0.21
CA HIS A 324 -14.72 -4.32 0.96
C HIS A 324 -16.15 -4.73 0.58
N PHE A 325 -16.70 -4.13 -0.48
CA PHE A 325 -18.04 -4.37 -1.06
C PHE A 325 -19.19 -4.38 -0.04
N ASN A 326 -18.94 -3.81 1.12
CA ASN A 326 -19.75 -3.95 2.32
C ASN A 326 -19.40 -2.82 3.30
N PRO A 327 -20.37 -1.97 3.67
CA PRO A 327 -20.18 -0.94 4.67
C PRO A 327 -19.68 -1.47 6.02
N ALA A 328 -20.09 -2.68 6.43
CA ALA A 328 -19.66 -3.33 7.66
C ALA A 328 -18.23 -3.88 7.61
N VAL A 329 -17.75 -4.33 6.45
CA VAL A 329 -16.31 -4.63 6.28
C VAL A 329 -15.52 -3.33 6.37
N THR A 330 -15.99 -2.28 5.70
CA THR A 330 -15.35 -0.96 5.70
C THR A 330 -15.24 -0.36 7.11
N ILE A 331 -16.26 -0.53 7.97
CA ILE A 331 -16.19 -0.06 9.37
C ILE A 331 -15.08 -0.77 10.15
N GLY A 332 -14.87 -2.08 9.89
CA GLY A 332 -13.81 -2.87 10.52
C GLY A 332 -12.42 -2.31 10.16
N PHE A 333 -12.19 -1.97 8.90
CA PHE A 333 -10.94 -1.32 8.47
C PHE A 333 -10.79 0.11 9.02
N TRP A 334 -11.88 0.86 9.09
CA TRP A 334 -11.88 2.22 9.60
C TRP A 334 -11.55 2.28 11.09
N VAL A 335 -12.18 1.44 11.93
CA VAL A 335 -11.93 1.43 13.38
C VAL A 335 -10.49 1.01 13.72
N THR A 336 -9.87 0.16 12.89
CA THR A 336 -8.46 -0.22 13.02
C THR A 336 -7.51 0.75 12.30
N LYS A 337 -7.99 1.92 11.86
CA LYS A 337 -7.21 2.98 11.18
C LYS A 337 -6.50 2.55 9.89
N ARG A 338 -7.02 1.52 9.21
CA ARG A 338 -6.48 1.01 7.93
C ARG A 338 -7.06 1.75 6.72
N VAL A 339 -8.20 2.43 6.91
CA VAL A 339 -8.81 3.35 5.95
C VAL A 339 -9.20 4.63 6.68
N ASN A 340 -8.94 5.79 6.08
CA ASN A 340 -9.31 7.07 6.69
C ASN A 340 -10.82 7.36 6.56
N THR A 341 -11.30 8.35 7.30
CA THR A 341 -12.74 8.68 7.34
C THR A 341 -13.30 9.13 5.99
N VAL A 342 -12.54 9.88 5.19
CA VAL A 342 -13.02 10.36 3.88
C VAL A 342 -13.21 9.19 2.93
N ASP A 343 -12.21 8.31 2.82
CA ASP A 343 -12.27 7.10 1.99
C ASP A 343 -13.40 6.17 2.44
N THR A 344 -13.64 6.07 3.75
CA THR A 344 -14.75 5.28 4.32
C THR A 344 -16.10 5.76 3.79
N ILE A 345 -16.33 7.08 3.83
CA ILE A 345 -17.57 7.69 3.32
C ILE A 345 -17.69 7.47 1.81
N LEU A 346 -16.60 7.66 1.06
CA LEU A 346 -16.61 7.47 -0.39
C LEU A 346 -16.87 6.00 -0.77
N TYR A 347 -16.28 5.04 -0.05
CA TYR A 347 -16.51 3.61 -0.25
C TYR A 347 -17.97 3.26 0.01
N TRP A 348 -18.55 3.75 1.10
CA TRP A 348 -19.98 3.56 1.38
C TRP A 348 -20.85 4.10 0.26
N ALA A 349 -20.58 5.32 -0.21
CA ALA A 349 -21.33 5.91 -1.32
C ALA A 349 -21.24 5.06 -2.59
N ALA A 350 -20.04 4.58 -2.95
CA ALA A 350 -19.83 3.72 -4.11
C ALA A 350 -20.53 2.37 -3.97
N GLN A 351 -20.46 1.74 -2.79
CA GLN A 351 -21.12 0.46 -2.50
C GLN A 351 -22.65 0.59 -2.59
N LEU A 352 -23.23 1.63 -1.97
CA LEU A 352 -24.68 1.89 -2.03
C LEU A 352 -25.15 2.19 -3.45
N ALA A 353 -24.37 2.96 -4.22
CA ALA A 353 -24.64 3.22 -5.63
C ALA A 353 -24.59 1.93 -6.47
N GLY A 354 -23.58 1.07 -6.26
CA GLY A 354 -23.45 -0.22 -6.94
C GLY A 354 -24.61 -1.16 -6.65
N ALA A 355 -24.99 -1.26 -5.37
CA ALA A 355 -26.13 -2.07 -4.94
C ALA A 355 -27.45 -1.59 -5.58
N THR A 356 -27.67 -0.28 -5.59
CA THR A 356 -28.87 0.35 -6.16
C THR A 356 -28.93 0.15 -7.68
N ALA A 357 -27.80 0.34 -8.38
CA ALA A 357 -27.72 0.12 -9.83
C ALA A 357 -28.04 -1.33 -10.20
N ALA A 358 -27.48 -2.31 -9.49
CA ALA A 358 -27.78 -3.72 -9.71
C ALA A 358 -29.26 -4.06 -9.46
N ALA A 359 -29.85 -3.53 -8.39
CA ALA A 359 -31.26 -3.73 -8.09
C ALA A 359 -32.18 -3.14 -9.17
N PHE A 360 -31.87 -1.96 -9.74
CA PHE A 360 -32.62 -1.41 -10.86
C PHE A 360 -32.44 -2.22 -12.15
N VAL A 361 -31.25 -2.76 -12.41
CA VAL A 361 -31.05 -3.68 -13.54
C VAL A 361 -31.93 -4.92 -13.36
N LEU A 362 -31.93 -5.54 -12.16
CA LEU A 362 -32.80 -6.68 -11.87
C LEU A 362 -34.28 -6.35 -12.04
N LYS A 363 -34.72 -5.18 -11.55
CA LYS A 363 -36.09 -4.69 -11.72
C LYS A 363 -36.51 -4.54 -13.18
N ALA A 364 -35.56 -4.22 -14.07
CA ALA A 364 -35.80 -4.05 -15.49
C ALA A 364 -35.81 -5.38 -16.27
N VAL A 365 -35.03 -6.37 -15.85
CA VAL A 365 -34.86 -7.64 -16.60
C VAL A 365 -35.68 -8.81 -16.05
N VAL A 366 -36.07 -8.77 -14.79
CA VAL A 366 -36.90 -9.79 -14.14
C VAL A 366 -38.38 -9.41 -14.30
N PRO A 367 -39.28 -10.37 -14.63
CA PRO A 367 -40.72 -10.09 -14.68
C PRO A 367 -41.23 -9.44 -13.39
N GLU A 368 -42.15 -8.48 -13.55
CA GLU A 368 -42.60 -7.63 -12.44
C GLU A 368 -43.21 -8.41 -11.29
N GLU A 369 -44.05 -9.39 -11.60
CA GLU A 369 -44.69 -10.26 -10.61
C GLU A 369 -43.66 -11.05 -9.79
N THR A 370 -42.60 -11.53 -10.44
CA THR A 370 -41.51 -12.28 -9.81
C THR A 370 -40.75 -11.43 -8.81
N TRP A 371 -40.24 -10.26 -9.23
CA TRP A 371 -39.42 -9.48 -8.32
C TRP A 371 -40.25 -8.82 -7.23
N ARG A 372 -41.53 -8.48 -7.48
CA ARG A 372 -42.42 -7.93 -6.46
C ARG A 372 -42.69 -8.94 -5.35
N ALA A 373 -42.87 -10.22 -5.69
CA ALA A 373 -43.14 -11.28 -4.72
C ALA A 373 -42.03 -11.46 -3.67
N VAL A 374 -40.79 -11.12 -4.02
CA VAL A 374 -39.62 -11.21 -3.12
C VAL A 374 -38.97 -9.84 -2.85
N ALA A 375 -39.64 -8.75 -3.20
CA ALA A 375 -39.13 -7.38 -3.09
C ALA A 375 -37.67 -7.23 -3.60
N LEU A 376 -37.37 -7.75 -4.80
CA LEU A 376 -36.01 -7.79 -5.39
C LEU A 376 -34.96 -8.51 -4.52
N GLY A 377 -35.37 -9.42 -3.64
CA GLY A 377 -34.48 -10.10 -2.71
C GLY A 377 -34.04 -9.22 -1.53
N THR A 378 -34.83 -8.19 -1.19
CA THR A 378 -34.60 -7.39 0.03
C THR A 378 -34.68 -8.31 1.25
N PRO A 379 -33.65 -8.36 2.12
CA PRO A 379 -33.72 -9.18 3.33
C PRO A 379 -34.86 -8.72 4.24
N GLU A 380 -35.58 -9.69 4.80
CA GLU A 380 -36.74 -9.46 5.67
C GLU A 380 -36.66 -10.34 6.93
N LEU A 381 -37.16 -9.81 8.05
CA LEU A 381 -37.29 -10.60 9.27
C LEU A 381 -38.39 -11.64 9.10
N ALA A 382 -38.14 -12.86 9.57
CA ALA A 382 -39.19 -13.84 9.71
C ALA A 382 -40.34 -13.29 10.55
N ARG A 383 -41.56 -13.75 10.24
CA ARG A 383 -42.77 -13.34 10.95
C ARG A 383 -42.59 -13.59 12.46
N ASP A 384 -42.95 -12.58 13.26
CA ASP A 384 -42.84 -12.60 14.72
C ASP A 384 -41.41 -12.77 15.27
N PHE A 385 -40.37 -12.65 14.42
CA PHE A 385 -38.98 -12.67 14.86
C PHE A 385 -38.58 -11.30 15.46
N PRO A 386 -38.10 -11.25 16.72
CA PRO A 386 -37.89 -9.98 17.38
C PRO A 386 -36.70 -9.22 16.79
N ARG A 387 -36.87 -7.90 16.60
CA ARG A 387 -35.85 -7.02 15.98
C ARG A 387 -34.47 -7.11 16.63
N TRP A 388 -34.41 -7.21 17.96
CA TRP A 388 -33.15 -7.31 18.69
C TRP A 388 -32.43 -8.63 18.38
N ALA A 389 -33.17 -9.74 18.23
CA ALA A 389 -32.58 -11.02 17.88
C ALA A 389 -32.12 -11.03 16.42
N GLY A 390 -32.86 -10.36 15.52
CA GLY A 390 -32.42 -10.09 14.16
C GLY A 390 -31.11 -9.30 14.11
N MET A 391 -31.02 -8.21 14.88
CA MET A 391 -29.79 -7.41 14.97
C MET A 391 -28.62 -8.24 15.52
N ALA A 392 -28.86 -9.04 16.56
CA ALA A 392 -27.84 -9.90 17.15
C ALA A 392 -27.36 -10.98 16.17
N LEU A 393 -28.28 -11.64 15.46
CA LEU A 393 -27.94 -12.66 14.48
C LEU A 393 -27.13 -12.08 13.31
N GLU A 394 -27.56 -10.94 12.77
CA GLU A 394 -26.82 -10.19 11.74
C GLU A 394 -25.45 -9.72 12.25
N ALA A 395 -25.35 -9.28 13.51
CA ALA A 395 -24.07 -8.90 14.10
C ALA A 395 -23.11 -10.09 14.21
N VAL A 396 -23.59 -11.27 14.64
CA VAL A 396 -22.75 -12.47 14.79
C VAL A 396 -22.28 -12.99 13.42
N THR A 397 -23.16 -13.05 12.42
CA THR A 397 -22.77 -13.51 11.08
C THR A 397 -21.81 -12.53 10.41
N THR A 398 -22.02 -11.22 10.54
CA THR A 398 -21.06 -10.21 10.05
C THR A 398 -19.76 -10.20 10.84
N PHE A 399 -19.79 -10.49 12.15
CA PHE A 399 -18.58 -10.62 12.96
C PHE A 399 -17.66 -11.69 12.37
N PHE A 400 -18.18 -12.88 12.09
CA PHE A 400 -17.37 -13.95 11.48
C PHE A 400 -16.90 -13.58 10.06
N LEU A 401 -17.73 -12.92 9.26
CA LEU A 401 -17.31 -12.40 7.96
C LEU A 401 -16.09 -11.48 8.08
N VAL A 402 -16.17 -10.45 8.92
CA VAL A 402 -15.09 -9.48 9.07
C VAL A 402 -13.87 -10.10 9.75
N LEU A 403 -14.06 -11.03 10.69
CA LEU A 403 -12.98 -11.82 11.28
C LEU A 403 -12.20 -12.58 10.21
N VAL A 404 -12.89 -13.27 9.29
CA VAL A 404 -12.25 -14.00 8.18
C VAL A 404 -11.57 -13.05 7.20
N VAL A 405 -12.17 -11.89 6.91
CA VAL A 405 -11.51 -10.84 6.11
C VAL A 405 -10.18 -10.43 6.75
N PHE A 406 -10.17 -10.15 8.05
CA PHE A 406 -8.93 -9.78 8.74
C PHE A 406 -7.92 -10.94 8.75
N ALA A 407 -8.37 -12.16 9.04
CA ALA A 407 -7.51 -13.33 9.13
C ALA A 407 -6.85 -13.73 7.80
N THR A 408 -7.52 -13.47 6.67
CA THR A 408 -7.09 -13.98 5.36
C THR A 408 -6.57 -12.90 4.42
N ALA A 409 -7.08 -11.66 4.53
CA ALA A 409 -6.71 -10.56 3.64
C ALA A 409 -5.82 -9.51 4.33
N VAL A 410 -5.90 -9.35 5.66
CA VAL A 410 -5.14 -8.32 6.39
C VAL A 410 -3.91 -8.89 7.08
N ASP A 411 -4.03 -10.03 7.76
CA ASP A 411 -2.93 -10.67 8.48
C ASP A 411 -1.90 -11.29 7.52
N GLU A 412 -0.65 -10.85 7.63
CA GLU A 412 0.45 -11.38 6.81
C GLU A 412 0.90 -12.78 7.24
N LYS A 413 0.62 -13.16 8.49
CA LYS A 413 0.84 -14.52 9.00
C LYS A 413 -0.28 -15.48 8.59
N GLY A 414 -1.42 -14.94 8.18
CA GLY A 414 -2.55 -15.70 7.67
C GLY A 414 -2.14 -16.50 6.43
N ALA A 415 -2.37 -17.80 6.45
CA ALA A 415 -1.61 -18.74 5.61
C ALA A 415 -1.82 -18.61 4.08
N PHE A 416 -2.79 -17.86 3.54
CA PHE A 416 -3.04 -17.85 2.09
C PHE A 416 -3.74 -16.59 1.56
N ARG A 417 -3.00 -15.48 1.33
CA ARG A 417 -3.54 -14.27 0.65
C ARG A 417 -4.17 -14.59 -0.72
N SER A 418 -3.66 -15.60 -1.43
CA SER A 418 -4.15 -16.00 -2.76
C SER A 418 -5.55 -16.63 -2.76
N ILE A 419 -6.04 -17.13 -1.63
CA ILE A 419 -7.39 -17.74 -1.51
C ILE A 419 -8.34 -16.92 -0.63
N ALA A 420 -7.92 -15.73 -0.17
CA ALA A 420 -8.69 -14.91 0.77
C ALA A 420 -10.13 -14.66 0.27
N GLY A 421 -10.29 -14.32 -1.01
CA GLY A 421 -11.61 -14.14 -1.62
C GLY A 421 -12.51 -15.37 -1.45
N PHE A 422 -11.98 -16.56 -1.71
CA PHE A 422 -12.75 -17.82 -1.56
C PHE A 422 -13.22 -18.06 -0.12
N ALA A 423 -12.34 -17.86 0.87
CA ALA A 423 -12.71 -18.00 2.29
C ALA A 423 -13.78 -17.00 2.72
N ILE A 424 -13.67 -15.74 2.28
CA ILE A 424 -14.65 -14.68 2.54
C ILE A 424 -16.01 -15.06 1.93
N GLY A 425 -16.03 -15.53 0.68
CA GLY A 425 -17.25 -15.97 0.01
C GLY A 425 -17.92 -17.15 0.69
N LEU A 426 -17.16 -18.18 1.09
CA LEU A 426 -17.71 -19.32 1.84
C LEU A 426 -18.32 -18.91 3.18
N THR A 427 -17.73 -17.91 3.85
CA THR A 427 -18.27 -17.38 5.11
C THR A 427 -19.63 -16.73 4.90
N ILE A 428 -19.83 -16.03 3.78
CA ILE A 428 -21.13 -15.48 3.39
C ILE A 428 -22.14 -16.61 3.13
N SER A 429 -21.75 -17.65 2.39
CA SER A 429 -22.62 -18.81 2.15
C SER A 429 -23.08 -19.43 3.48
N LEU A 430 -22.16 -19.64 4.43
CA LEU A 430 -22.49 -20.17 5.75
C LEU A 430 -23.45 -19.24 6.52
N GLY A 431 -23.20 -17.93 6.48
CA GLY A 431 -24.08 -16.94 7.09
C GLY A 431 -25.50 -16.99 6.52
N ILE A 432 -25.65 -17.17 5.21
CA ILE A 432 -26.97 -17.28 4.55
C ILE A 432 -27.66 -18.58 4.91
N LEU A 433 -26.95 -19.71 4.96
CA LEU A 433 -27.53 -21.00 5.36
C LEU A 433 -28.12 -20.96 6.78
N VAL A 434 -27.52 -20.17 7.68
CA VAL A 434 -27.97 -20.03 9.07
C VAL A 434 -29.04 -18.94 9.21
N ALA A 435 -28.74 -17.72 8.75
CA ALA A 435 -29.54 -16.54 9.04
C ALA A 435 -30.61 -16.24 7.98
N GLY A 436 -30.52 -16.86 6.79
CA GLY A 436 -31.39 -16.61 5.64
C GLY A 436 -32.87 -16.75 5.99
N PRO A 437 -33.32 -17.90 6.56
CA PRO A 437 -34.73 -18.09 6.93
C PRO A 437 -35.25 -17.14 8.02
N LEU A 438 -34.38 -16.51 8.81
CA LEU A 438 -34.76 -15.72 9.98
C LEU A 438 -34.69 -14.21 9.75
N THR A 439 -33.75 -13.77 8.92
CA THR A 439 -33.41 -12.35 8.73
C THR A 439 -33.21 -11.97 7.26
N GLY A 440 -33.20 -12.94 6.35
CA GLY A 440 -32.77 -12.75 4.97
C GLY A 440 -31.24 -12.65 4.80
N ALA A 441 -30.46 -12.78 5.89
CA ALA A 441 -29.00 -12.80 5.93
C ALA A 441 -28.36 -11.67 5.11
N ALA A 442 -28.51 -10.43 5.58
CA ALA A 442 -27.91 -9.30 4.91
C ALA A 442 -26.38 -9.34 4.98
N LEU A 443 -25.84 -9.47 6.20
CA LEU A 443 -24.43 -9.35 6.57
C LEU A 443 -23.75 -8.04 6.13
N ASN A 444 -24.48 -7.18 5.43
CA ASN A 444 -24.00 -6.11 4.58
C ASN A 444 -25.11 -5.06 4.44
N PRO A 445 -24.93 -3.84 4.95
CA PRO A 445 -25.93 -2.79 4.82
C PRO A 445 -26.25 -2.42 3.36
N ALA A 446 -25.27 -2.45 2.46
CA ALA A 446 -25.51 -2.19 1.04
C ALA A 446 -26.34 -3.29 0.38
N ARG A 447 -26.22 -4.55 0.84
CA ARG A 447 -27.06 -5.67 0.38
C ARG A 447 -28.52 -5.46 0.73
N ALA A 448 -28.81 -4.92 1.90
CA ALA A 448 -30.18 -4.57 2.27
C ALA A 448 -30.66 -3.32 1.53
N PHE A 449 -29.83 -2.28 1.45
CA PHE A 449 -30.22 -0.95 0.96
C PHE A 449 -30.62 -0.91 -0.51
N GLY A 450 -29.81 -1.49 -1.42
CA GLY A 450 -30.05 -1.37 -2.86
C GLY A 450 -31.43 -1.91 -3.28
N PRO A 451 -31.74 -3.20 -3.01
CA PRO A 451 -33.06 -3.78 -3.25
C PRO A 451 -34.19 -3.05 -2.52
N ALA A 452 -34.00 -2.66 -1.25
CA ALA A 452 -35.01 -1.94 -0.47
C ALA A 452 -35.42 -0.62 -1.13
N LEU A 453 -34.44 0.17 -1.57
CA LEU A 453 -34.66 1.42 -2.27
C LEU A 453 -35.38 1.20 -3.60
N SER A 454 -34.93 0.25 -4.41
CA SER A 454 -35.50 -0.02 -5.73
C SER A 454 -36.90 -0.65 -5.69
N ALA A 455 -37.20 -1.47 -4.67
CA ALA A 455 -38.49 -2.11 -4.44
C ALA A 455 -39.43 -1.26 -3.56
N THR A 456 -38.97 -0.11 -3.03
CA THR A 456 -39.71 0.69 -2.04
C THR A 456 -40.12 -0.10 -0.79
N HIS A 457 -39.26 -1.02 -0.34
CA HIS A 457 -39.52 -1.95 0.76
C HIS A 457 -38.54 -1.70 1.92
N TRP A 458 -39.02 -1.10 3.02
CA TRP A 458 -38.18 -0.61 4.12
C TRP A 458 -38.45 -1.26 5.48
N ALA A 459 -39.17 -2.39 5.49
CA ALA A 459 -39.55 -3.06 6.72
C ALA A 459 -38.31 -3.44 7.55
N ASN A 460 -38.31 -3.05 8.83
CA ASN A 460 -37.25 -3.35 9.80
C ASN A 460 -35.81 -2.96 9.35
N HIS A 461 -35.66 -2.02 8.41
CA HIS A 461 -34.39 -1.77 7.73
C HIS A 461 -33.21 -1.42 8.67
N GLY A 462 -33.50 -0.81 9.83
CA GLY A 462 -32.48 -0.51 10.85
C GLY A 462 -31.74 -1.75 11.37
N VAL A 463 -32.34 -2.94 11.30
CA VAL A 463 -31.69 -4.21 11.68
C VAL A 463 -30.45 -4.46 10.84
N TYR A 464 -30.54 -4.20 9.53
CA TYR A 464 -29.50 -4.45 8.55
C TYR A 464 -28.40 -3.39 8.50
N TRP A 465 -28.55 -2.32 9.29
CA TRP A 465 -27.50 -1.35 9.55
C TRP A 465 -26.85 -1.61 10.91
N VAL A 466 -27.64 -1.67 11.97
CA VAL A 466 -27.14 -1.76 13.35
C VAL A 466 -26.41 -3.09 13.58
N GLY A 467 -27.02 -4.22 13.20
CA GLY A 467 -26.43 -5.53 13.39
C GLY A 467 -25.09 -5.68 12.67
N PRO A 468 -25.05 -5.59 11.33
CA PRO A 468 -23.82 -5.77 10.58
C PRO A 468 -22.71 -4.79 10.97
N LEU A 469 -23.01 -3.50 11.15
CA LEU A 469 -21.98 -2.53 11.56
C LEU A 469 -21.40 -2.85 12.93
N ALA A 470 -22.22 -3.25 13.90
CA ALA A 470 -21.73 -3.66 15.22
C ALA A 470 -20.83 -4.90 15.13
N GLY A 471 -21.25 -5.91 14.36
CA GLY A 471 -20.45 -7.12 14.11
C GLY A 471 -19.09 -6.82 13.49
N GLY A 472 -19.07 -6.01 12.43
CA GLY A 472 -17.83 -5.63 11.74
C GLY A 472 -16.90 -4.77 12.59
N PHE A 473 -17.45 -3.85 13.37
CA PHE A 473 -16.69 -3.03 14.31
C PHE A 473 -15.98 -3.87 15.38
N VAL A 474 -16.72 -4.78 16.03
CA VAL A 474 -16.18 -5.64 17.09
C VAL A 474 -15.15 -6.61 16.52
N ALA A 475 -15.41 -7.22 15.36
CA ALA A 475 -14.48 -8.14 14.72
C ALA A 475 -13.14 -7.48 14.37
N GLY A 476 -13.17 -6.29 13.76
CA GLY A 476 -11.96 -5.54 13.42
C GLY A 476 -11.11 -5.22 14.65
N LEU A 477 -11.72 -4.69 15.71
CA LEU A 477 -11.02 -4.39 16.96
C LEU A 477 -10.46 -5.63 17.64
N LEU A 478 -11.26 -6.70 17.72
CA LEU A 478 -10.84 -7.94 18.37
C LEU A 478 -9.65 -8.56 17.65
N TYR A 479 -9.73 -8.69 16.31
CA TYR A 479 -8.64 -9.30 15.56
C TYR A 479 -7.36 -8.46 15.62
N ASP A 480 -7.48 -7.14 15.42
CA ASP A 480 -6.35 -6.23 15.43
C ASP A 480 -5.63 -6.21 16.80
N SER A 481 -6.40 -6.18 17.89
CA SER A 481 -5.85 -6.13 19.25
C SER A 481 -5.22 -7.44 19.72
N LEU A 482 -5.81 -8.60 19.37
CA LEU A 482 -5.33 -9.90 19.86
C LEU A 482 -4.26 -10.53 18.97
N TYR A 483 -4.32 -10.34 17.66
CA TYR A 483 -3.50 -11.10 16.71
C TYR A 483 -2.50 -10.25 15.91
N LEU A 484 -2.83 -8.98 15.61
CA LEU A 484 -1.97 -8.12 14.77
C LEU A 484 -1.06 -7.19 15.55
N LYS A 485 -1.44 -6.80 16.77
CA LYS A 485 -0.63 -5.91 17.61
C LYS A 485 0.63 -6.64 18.08
N LYS A 486 1.81 -6.23 17.60
CA LYS A 486 3.09 -6.69 18.16
C LYS A 486 3.21 -6.10 19.57
N THR A 487 3.18 -6.97 20.59
CA THR A 487 3.62 -6.64 21.96
C THR A 487 5.09 -6.27 21.98
#